data_AF-A0AAN7SIQ5-F1
#
_entry.id   AF-A0AAN7SIQ5-F1
#
_cell.length_a   1.000
_cell.length_b   1.000
_cell.length_c   1.000
_cell.angle_alpha   90.00
_cell.angle_beta   90.00
_cell.angle_gamma   90.00
#
_symmetry.space_group_name_H-M   'P 1'
#
loop_
_entity.id
_entity.type
_entity.pdbx_description
1 polymer ?
#
loop_
_entity_poly.entity_id
_entity_poly.type
_entity_poly.pdbx_seq_one_letter_code
_entity_poly.pdbx_strand_id
1 'polypeptide(L)'
;METLEEGTSGDEETNNTQEEETNIVKEIKARRIRWYGHLSRKEEESIAKKIMKWKPQETRAKGKPNIRWEDQVINDIKTMRIDKWSEKMKNRTDGGK
;
A
#
# COMPACT_ATOMS: atom_id res chain seq x y z
N MET A 1 1.36 47.93 13.10
CA MET A 1 1.86 47.06 14.19
C MET A 1 0.70 46.13 14.51
N GLU A 2 0.65 44.86 14.12
CA GLU A 2 1.64 43.86 13.72
C GLU A 2 0.88 42.76 12.92
N THR A 3 1.52 42.19 11.91
CA THR A 3 1.00 41.16 11.00
C THR A 3 1.56 39.78 11.35
N LEU A 4 0.77 38.72 11.04
CA LEU A 4 1.17 37.29 10.87
C LEU A 4 1.48 36.55 12.19
N GLU A 5 1.14 35.27 12.38
CA GLU A 5 1.30 34.14 11.46
C GLU A 5 0.20 33.08 11.58
N GLU A 6 -0.26 32.60 10.41
CA GLU A 6 -0.83 31.28 10.23
C GLU A 6 0.30 30.23 10.36
N GLY A 7 0.15 29.28 11.28
CA GLY A 7 1.04 28.14 11.41
C GLY A 7 0.39 26.87 10.89
N THR A 8 0.39 26.67 9.57
CA THR A 8 0.18 25.34 8.98
C THR A 8 1.50 24.58 9.11
N SER A 9 1.60 23.66 10.08
CA SER A 9 2.79 22.81 10.26
C SER A 9 2.37 21.35 10.30
N GLY A 10 2.87 20.59 9.33
CA GLY A 10 2.57 19.18 9.14
C GLY A 10 2.85 18.79 7.71
N ASP A 11 4.11 18.95 7.31
CA ASP A 11 4.64 18.61 5.99
C ASP A 11 4.33 17.15 5.63
N GLU A 12 3.37 16.94 4.74
CA GLU A 12 3.33 15.74 3.88
C GLU A 12 3.81 16.14 2.47
N GLU A 13 5.05 16.62 2.39
CA GLU A 13 5.79 16.56 1.14
C GLU A 13 6.06 15.09 0.83
N THR A 14 5.10 14.46 0.14
CA THR A 14 5.35 13.24 -0.60
C THR A 14 6.29 13.58 -1.75
N ASN A 15 7.58 13.60 -1.43
CA ASN A 15 8.67 13.72 -2.39
C ASN A 15 8.53 12.57 -3.40
N ASN A 16 7.85 12.87 -4.50
CA ASN A 16 7.72 12.05 -5.68
C ASN A 16 9.05 12.12 -6.45
N THR A 17 10.10 11.57 -5.85
CA THR A 17 11.35 11.29 -6.55
C THR A 17 11.09 10.10 -7.45
N GLN A 18 10.89 10.37 -8.75
CA GLN A 18 10.86 9.36 -9.79
C GLN A 18 12.26 8.75 -9.91
N GLU A 19 12.62 7.86 -9.00
CA GLU A 19 13.78 7.01 -9.17
C GLU A 19 13.49 6.07 -10.34
N GLU A 20 14.42 5.99 -11.30
CA GLU A 20 14.43 4.91 -12.28
C GLU A 20 14.63 3.58 -11.53
N GLU A 21 13.53 3.02 -11.03
CA GLU A 21 13.59 1.83 -10.22
C GLU A 21 14.18 0.68 -11.05
N THR A 22 15.26 0.11 -10.50
CA THR A 22 15.91 -1.08 -11.06
C THR A 22 14.89 -2.19 -11.27
N ASN A 23 15.12 -3.03 -12.29
CA ASN A 23 14.20 -4.10 -12.68
C ASN A 23 13.77 -4.98 -11.48
N ILE A 24 14.69 -5.25 -10.55
CA ILE A 24 14.43 -6.03 -9.36
C ILE A 24 13.47 -5.36 -8.37
N VAL A 25 13.55 -4.04 -8.18
CA VAL A 25 12.64 -3.31 -7.27
C VAL A 25 11.21 -3.36 -7.82
N LYS A 26 11.05 -3.15 -9.12
CA LYS A 26 9.75 -3.27 -9.81
C LYS A 26 9.16 -4.68 -9.66
N GLU A 27 9.98 -5.71 -9.80
CA GLU A 27 9.55 -7.11 -9.64
C GLU A 27 9.12 -7.42 -8.20
N ILE A 28 9.84 -6.93 -7.19
CA ILE A 28 9.46 -7.09 -5.78
C ILE A 28 8.09 -6.45 -5.51
N LYS A 29 7.88 -5.22 -6.00
CA LYS A 29 6.59 -4.52 -5.88
C LYS A 29 5.46 -5.29 -6.57
N ALA A 30 5.69 -5.74 -7.80
CA ALA A 30 4.73 -6.54 -8.55
C ALA A 30 4.34 -7.85 -7.83
N ARG A 31 5.31 -8.55 -7.22
CA ARG A 31 5.04 -9.75 -6.42
C ARG A 31 4.21 -9.46 -5.17
N ARG A 32 4.52 -8.38 -4.47
CA ARG A 32 3.77 -7.96 -3.27
C ARG A 32 2.32 -7.62 -3.61
N ILE A 33 2.09 -6.87 -4.68
CA ILE A 33 0.76 -6.55 -5.21
C ILE A 33 0.00 -7.83 -5.61
N ARG A 34 0.67 -8.77 -6.29
CA ARG A 34 0.07 -10.07 -6.67
C ARG A 34 -0.35 -10.90 -5.46
N TRP A 35 0.48 -10.94 -4.42
CA TRP A 35 0.19 -11.67 -3.20
C TRP A 35 -0.98 -11.06 -2.43
N TYR A 36 -1.05 -9.72 -2.36
CA TYR A 36 -2.21 -9.02 -1.82
C TYR A 36 -3.51 -9.36 -2.56
N GLY A 37 -3.48 -9.39 -3.91
CA GLY A 37 -4.63 -9.83 -4.69
C GLY A 37 -5.02 -11.29 -4.40
N HIS A 38 -4.03 -12.18 -4.22
CA HIS A 38 -4.29 -13.58 -3.85
C HIS A 38 -4.98 -13.70 -2.48
N LEU A 39 -4.49 -12.99 -1.46
CA LEU A 39 -5.12 -12.96 -0.13
C LEU A 39 -6.52 -12.34 -0.16
N SER A 40 -6.71 -11.28 -0.95
CA SER A 40 -8.01 -10.61 -1.09
C SER A 40 -9.08 -11.55 -1.64
N ARG A 41 -8.71 -12.48 -2.52
CA ARG A 41 -9.60 -13.49 -3.12
C ARG A 41 -9.79 -14.75 -2.29
N LYS A 42 -9.01 -14.95 -1.22
CA LYS A 42 -9.26 -16.06 -0.30
C LYS A 42 -10.61 -15.87 0.39
N GLU A 43 -11.19 -17.00 0.77
CA GLU A 43 -12.38 -17.06 1.63
C GLU A 43 -12.16 -16.27 2.93
N GLU A 44 -13.22 -15.68 3.47
CA GLU A 44 -13.14 -14.83 4.67
C GLU A 44 -12.72 -15.62 5.91
N GLU A 45 -13.08 -16.90 5.94
CA GLU A 45 -12.77 -17.85 7.00
C GLU A 45 -11.29 -18.25 6.99
N SER A 46 -10.58 -18.04 5.88
CA SER A 46 -9.16 -18.36 5.72
C SER A 46 -8.31 -17.65 6.76
N ILE A 47 -7.50 -18.42 7.48
CA ILE A 47 -6.55 -17.93 8.48
C ILE A 47 -5.67 -16.81 7.90
N ALA A 48 -5.19 -16.98 6.66
CA ALA A 48 -4.32 -15.99 6.03
C ALA A 48 -5.01 -14.62 5.83
N LYS A 49 -6.29 -14.62 5.47
CA LYS A 49 -7.07 -13.40 5.27
C LYS A 49 -7.45 -12.75 6.60
N LYS A 50 -7.78 -13.57 7.61
CA LYS A 50 -8.00 -13.12 8.99
C LYS A 50 -6.77 -12.44 9.57
N ILE A 51 -5.59 -13.05 9.45
CA ILE A 51 -4.32 -12.47 9.92
C ILE A 51 -4.01 -11.17 9.20
N MET A 52 -4.23 -11.11 7.88
CA MET A 52 -4.02 -9.88 7.10
C MET A 52 -4.87 -8.71 7.61
N LYS A 53 -6.17 -8.96 7.88
CA LYS A 53 -7.11 -7.95 8.38
C LYS A 53 -6.94 -7.65 9.87
N TRP A 54 -6.30 -8.54 10.62
CA TRP A 54 -6.16 -8.41 12.06
C TRP A 54 -5.35 -7.17 12.43
N LYS A 55 -5.88 -6.39 13.37
CA LYS A 55 -5.23 -5.21 13.93
C LYS A 55 -4.90 -5.50 15.40
N PRO A 56 -3.63 -5.58 15.79
CA PRO A 56 -3.29 -5.76 17.20
C PRO A 56 -3.78 -4.55 18.00
N GLN A 57 -4.41 -4.79 19.15
CA GLN A 57 -4.95 -3.75 20.02
C GLN A 57 -3.88 -3.03 20.84
N GLU A 58 -2.64 -3.55 20.84
CA GLU A 58 -1.56 -3.03 21.66
C GLU A 58 -0.78 -1.91 20.94
N THR A 59 -0.33 -0.93 21.72
CA THR A 59 0.52 0.17 21.27
C THR A 59 1.86 -0.40 20.79
N ARG A 60 2.17 -0.22 19.49
CA ARG A 60 3.45 -0.68 18.93
C ARG A 60 4.63 0.05 19.57
N ALA A 61 5.76 -0.65 19.68
CA ALA A 61 6.99 -0.09 20.23
C ALA A 61 7.41 1.21 19.52
N LYS A 62 7.90 2.18 20.32
CA LYS A 62 8.39 3.47 19.82
C LYS A 62 9.60 3.26 18.89
N GLY A 63 9.64 3.98 17.78
CA GLY A 63 10.78 4.02 16.84
C GLY A 63 10.63 3.21 15.56
N LYS A 64 9.64 2.31 15.44
CA LYS A 64 9.36 1.61 14.17
C LYS A 64 8.36 2.42 13.34
N PRO A 65 8.58 2.63 12.01
CA PRO A 65 7.61 3.29 11.15
C PRO A 65 6.23 2.66 11.31
N ASN A 66 5.21 3.49 11.48
CA ASN A 66 3.82 3.04 11.68
C ASN A 66 3.16 2.62 10.37
N ILE A 67 3.89 1.93 9.50
CA ILE A 67 3.41 1.52 8.18
C ILE A 67 2.94 0.07 8.28
N ARG A 68 1.65 -0.18 8.02
CA ARG A 68 1.15 -1.55 7.89
C ARG A 68 1.58 -2.09 6.53
N TRP A 69 1.69 -3.42 6.45
CA TRP A 69 2.01 -4.06 5.18
C TRP A 69 0.99 -3.71 4.07
N GLU A 70 -0.30 -3.61 4.41
CA GLU A 70 -1.35 -3.14 3.50
C GLU A 70 -1.08 -1.71 2.98
N ASP A 71 -0.64 -0.80 3.85
CA ASP A 71 -0.32 0.58 3.48
C ASP A 71 0.85 0.62 2.50
N GLN A 72 1.85 -0.26 2.70
CA GLN A 72 2.97 -0.41 1.78
C GLN A 72 2.53 -0.97 0.41
N VAL A 73 1.58 -1.91 0.37
CA VAL A 73 1.00 -2.39 -0.89
C VAL A 73 0.28 -1.27 -1.63
N ILE A 74 -0.50 -0.44 -0.91
CA ILE A 74 -1.19 0.72 -1.49
C ILE A 74 -0.17 1.71 -2.04
N ASN A 75 0.93 1.95 -1.32
CA ASN A 75 2.00 2.81 -1.79
C ASN A 75 2.63 2.27 -3.08
N ASP A 76 2.95 0.97 -3.15
CA ASP A 76 3.50 0.37 -4.37
C ASP A 76 2.58 0.54 -5.57
N ILE A 77 1.26 0.37 -5.36
CA ILE A 77 0.25 0.54 -6.42
C ILE A 77 0.24 1.98 -6.93
N LYS A 78 0.33 2.97 -6.01
CA LYS A 78 0.44 4.39 -6.37
C LYS A 78 1.74 4.66 -7.14
N THR A 79 2.87 4.17 -6.65
CA THR A 79 4.17 4.34 -7.32
C THR A 79 4.20 3.69 -8.71
N MET A 80 3.58 2.51 -8.86
CA MET A 80 3.48 1.80 -10.14
C MET A 80 2.37 2.34 -11.05
N ARG A 81 1.60 3.34 -10.62
CA ARG A 81 0.48 3.97 -11.38
C ARG A 81 -0.52 2.94 -11.92
N ILE A 82 -0.89 1.96 -11.09
CA ILE A 82 -1.84 0.92 -11.49
C ILE A 82 -3.27 1.43 -11.28
N ASP A 83 -3.92 1.85 -12.36
CA ASP A 83 -5.32 2.29 -12.33
C ASP A 83 -6.30 1.13 -12.11
N LYS A 84 -7.41 1.44 -11.43
CA LYS A 84 -8.52 0.50 -11.14
C LYS A 84 -8.03 -0.83 -10.53
N TRP A 85 -6.97 -0.78 -9.74
CA TRP A 85 -6.30 -1.96 -9.18
C TRP A 85 -7.23 -2.83 -8.33
N SER A 86 -8.14 -2.23 -7.55
CA SER A 86 -9.06 -2.95 -6.68
C SER A 86 -10.05 -3.81 -7.48
N GLU A 87 -10.46 -3.34 -8.65
CA GLU A 87 -11.30 -4.05 -9.61
C GLU A 87 -10.51 -5.17 -10.30
N LYS A 88 -9.30 -4.87 -10.78
CA LYS A 88 -8.36 -5.83 -11.39
C LYS A 88 -7.94 -6.97 -10.45
N MET A 89 -7.96 -6.75 -9.13
CA MET A 89 -7.63 -7.77 -8.14
C MET A 89 -8.80 -8.69 -7.81
N LYS A 90 -10.03 -8.18 -7.87
CA LYS A 90 -11.24 -8.97 -7.59
C LYS A 90 -11.53 -9.95 -8.73
N ASN A 91 -11.40 -9.47 -9.96
CA ASN A 91 -11.70 -10.26 -11.16
C ASN A 91 -10.39 -10.50 -11.91
N ARG A 92 -9.98 -11.77 -12.06
CA ARG A 92 -9.23 -12.11 -13.28
C ARG A 92 -10.26 -11.96 -14.39
N THR A 93 -10.27 -10.83 -15.09
CA THR A 93 -10.78 -10.86 -16.45
C THR A 93 -9.80 -11.76 -17.18
N ASP A 94 -10.11 -13.06 -17.19
CA ASP A 94 -9.50 -14.00 -18.10
C ASP A 94 -9.71 -13.37 -19.47
N GLY A 95 -8.61 -12.87 -20.04
CA GLY A 95 -8.60 -12.52 -21.45
C GLY A 95 -9.15 -13.75 -22.17
N GLY A 96 -10.26 -13.55 -22.87
CA GLY A 96 -10.77 -14.55 -23.78
C GLY A 96 -9.64 -15.09 -24.64
N LYS A 97 -9.75 -16.39 -24.95
CA LYS A 97 -8.96 -17.12 -25.95
C LYS A 97 -8.33 -16.25 -27.03
#